data_AF-A0A3D2FCL7-F1
#
_entry.id   AF-A0A3D2FCL7-F1
#
_cell.length_a   1.000
_cell.length_b   1.000
_cell.length_c   1.000
_cell.angle_alpha   90.00
_cell.angle_beta   90.00
_cell.angle_gamma   90.00
#
_symmetry.space_group_name_H-M   'P 1'
#
loop_
_entity.id
_entity.type
_entity.pdbx_description
1 polymer ?
#
loop_
_entity_poly.entity_id
_entity_poly.type
_entity_poly.pdbx_seq_one_letter_code
_entity_poly.pdbx_strand_id
1 'polypeptide(L)' 'TVLQDDILDETVQYVSQNGTLVFGTCSVFQRENEDRVSAFLERHPDWKCVKQTRLDVSDLADGFFAAHLTRE' A
#
# COMPACT_ATOMS: atom_id res chain seq x y z
N THR A 1 -4.07 -11.97 -5.33
CA THR A 1 -3.33 -10.86 -4.71
C THR A 1 -1.87 -11.18 -4.44
N VAL A 2 -1.46 -12.45 -4.55
CA VAL A 2 -0.05 -12.89 -4.47
C VAL A 2 0.93 -11.95 -5.19
N LEU A 3 0.68 -11.58 -6.45
CA LEU A 3 1.55 -10.67 -7.19
C LEU A 3 1.72 -9.28 -6.52
N GLN A 4 0.69 -8.73 -5.88
CA GLN A 4 0.78 -7.44 -5.18
C GLN A 4 1.66 -7.58 -3.94
N ASP A 5 1.49 -8.68 -3.19
CA ASP A 5 2.30 -8.98 -2.01
C ASP A 5 3.77 -9.19 -2.40
N ASP A 6 4.04 -9.94 -3.47
CA ASP A 6 5.39 -10.21 -3.97
C ASP A 6 6.11 -8.91 -4.37
N ILE A 7 5.42 -8.01 -5.11
CA ILE A 7 5.98 -6.71 -5.51
C ILE A 7 6.25 -5.84 -4.28
N LEU A 8 5.31 -5.75 -3.33
CA LEU A 8 5.49 -4.99 -2.10
C LEU A 8 6.71 -5.49 -1.31
N ASP A 9 6.82 -6.80 -1.14
CA ASP A 9 7.93 -7.42 -0.39
C ASP A 9 9.28 -7.20 -1.10
N GLU A 10 9.32 -7.26 -2.44
CA GLU A 10 10.54 -6.95 -3.19
C GLU A 10 10.94 -5.47 -3.07
N THR A 11 9.98 -4.55 -3.04
CA THR A 11 10.27 -3.10 -3.05
C THR A 11 10.98 -2.58 -1.81
N VAL A 12 10.89 -3.28 -0.68
CA VAL A 12 11.52 -2.90 0.61
C VAL A 12 13.02 -2.64 0.46
N GLN A 13 13.70 -3.41 -0.40
CA GLN A 13 15.15 -3.30 -0.59
C GLN A 13 15.57 -2.01 -1.33
N TYR A 14 14.64 -1.35 -2.03
CA TYR A 14 14.91 -0.14 -2.81
C TYR A 14 14.58 1.14 -2.05
N VAL A 15 14.05 1.04 -0.83
CA VAL A 15 13.68 2.20 0.00
C VAL A 15 14.69 2.38 1.13
N SER A 16 15.31 3.56 1.17
CA SER A 16 16.26 3.92 2.21
C SER A 16 15.60 3.99 3.59
N GLN A 17 16.41 3.96 4.65
CA GLN A 17 15.97 4.33 5.99
C GLN A 17 15.27 5.71 5.95
N ASN A 18 14.17 5.86 6.68
CA ASN A 18 13.30 7.05 6.66
C ASN A 18 12.69 7.38 5.28
N GLY A 19 12.81 6.48 4.30
CA GLY A 19 12.19 6.60 2.99
C GLY A 19 10.69 6.29 3.02
N THR A 20 10.00 6.60 1.93
CA THR A 20 8.55 6.35 1.77
C THR A 20 8.29 5.52 0.51
N LEU A 21 7.53 4.44 0.67
CA LEU A 21 6.89 3.68 -0.39
C LEU A 21 5.42 4.09 -0.49
N VAL A 22 4.94 4.41 -1.68
CA VAL A 22 3.51 4.66 -1.92
C VAL A 22 2.93 3.46 -2.68
N PHE A 23 2.10 2.69 -2.01
CA PHE A 23 1.31 1.62 -2.63
C PHE A 23 -0.02 2.19 -3.13
N GLY A 24 -0.43 1.87 -4.35
CA GLY A 24 -1.71 2.32 -4.87
C GLY A 24 -2.30 1.42 -5.94
N THR A 25 -3.63 1.41 -6.02
CA THR A 25 -4.38 0.60 -6.99
C THR A 25 -5.61 1.38 -7.48
N CYS A 26 -6.08 1.06 -8.70
CA CYS A 26 -7.41 1.45 -9.18
C CYS A 26 -8.49 0.41 -8.82
N SER A 27 -8.26 -0.38 -7.76
CA SER A 27 -9.20 -1.41 -7.29
C SER A 27 -10.08 -0.86 -6.17
N VAL A 28 -11.35 -1.26 -6.12
CA VAL A 28 -12.29 -0.88 -5.05
C VAL A 28 -12.37 -1.92 -3.94
N PHE A 29 -11.75 -3.08 -4.11
CA PHE A 29 -11.86 -4.20 -3.17
C PHE A 29 -10.85 -4.10 -2.04
N GLN A 30 -11.32 -4.24 -0.78
CA GLN A 30 -10.45 -4.22 0.40
C GLN A 30 -9.34 -5.26 0.33
N ARG A 31 -9.65 -6.44 -0.24
CA ARG A 31 -8.68 -7.52 -0.46
C ARG A 31 -7.47 -7.07 -1.29
N GLU A 32 -7.60 -6.10 -2.18
CA GLU A 32 -6.50 -5.62 -3.03
C GLU A 32 -5.82 -4.36 -2.45
N ASN A 33 -6.35 -3.83 -1.35
CA ASN A 33 -6.02 -2.51 -0.79
C ASN A 33 -5.60 -2.63 0.68
N GLU A 34 -6.51 -2.37 1.62
CA GLU A 34 -6.24 -2.33 3.06
C GLU A 34 -5.68 -3.66 3.57
N ASP A 35 -6.17 -4.79 3.05
CA ASP A 35 -5.69 -6.12 3.44
C ASP A 35 -4.24 -6.37 2.98
N ARG A 36 -3.83 -5.78 1.85
CA ARG A 36 -2.43 -5.87 1.37
C ARG A 36 -1.51 -5.04 2.25
N VAL A 37 -1.96 -3.85 2.65
CA VAL A 37 -1.21 -3.00 3.57
C VAL A 37 -1.06 -3.68 4.95
N SER A 38 -2.14 -4.24 5.51
CA SER A 38 -2.08 -4.95 6.79
C SER A 38 -1.11 -6.13 6.72
N ALA A 39 -1.23 -6.97 5.69
CA ALA A 39 -0.38 -8.14 5.53
C ALA A 39 1.10 -7.75 5.32
N PHE A 40 1.39 -6.67 4.61
CA PHE A 40 2.74 -6.13 4.47
C PHE A 40 3.32 -5.68 5.82
N LEU A 41 2.57 -4.93 6.62
CA LEU A 41 3.03 -4.44 7.92
C LEU A 41 3.24 -5.56 8.94
N GLU A 42 2.47 -6.66 8.84
CA GLU A 42 2.70 -7.87 9.64
C GLU A 42 4.02 -8.57 9.29
N ARG A 43 4.41 -8.55 8.00
CA ARG A 43 5.67 -9.16 7.52
C ARG A 43 6.89 -8.27 7.74
N HIS A 44 6.73 -6.95 7.74
CA HIS A 44 7.82 -5.97 7.83
C HIS A 44 7.62 -5.02 9.03
N PRO A 45 7.98 -5.43 10.26
CA PRO A 45 7.67 -4.68 11.48
C PRO A 45 8.45 -3.37 11.66
N ASP A 46 9.49 -3.11 10.85
CA ASP A 46 10.19 -1.82 10.76
C ASP A 46 9.44 -0.78 9.91
N TRP A 47 8.30 -1.16 9.32
CA TRP A 47 7.49 -0.27 8.50
C TRP A 47 6.23 0.20 9.23
N LYS A 48 5.76 1.37 8.84
CA LYS A 48 4.50 1.95 9.33
C LYS A 48 3.70 2.57 8.20
N CYS A 49 2.38 2.47 8.29
CA CYS A 49 1.49 3.22 7.42
C CYS A 49 1.15 4.57 8.05
N VAL A 50 1.61 5.66 7.43
CA VAL A 50 1.40 7.02 7.94
C VAL A 50 0.16 7.70 7.35
N LYS A 51 -0.34 7.20 6.20
CA LYS A 51 -1.54 7.72 5.56
C LYS A 51 -2.19 6.67 4.67
N GLN A 52 -3.51 6.54 4.75
CA GLN A 52 -4.32 5.82 3.78
C GLN A 52 -5.39 6.75 3.20
N THR A 53 -5.57 6.68 1.90
CA THR A 53 -6.61 7.43 1.18
C THR A 53 -7.39 6.44 0.32
N ARG A 54 -8.72 6.48 0.45
CA ARG A 54 -9.65 5.82 -0.45
C ARG A 54 -10.47 6.88 -1.16
N LEU A 55 -10.53 6.79 -2.47
CA LEU A 55 -11.43 7.55 -3.31
C LEU A 55 -12.50 6.59 -3.79
N ASP A 56 -13.75 6.86 -3.45
CA ASP A 56 -14.87 6.08 -3.97
C ASP A 56 -15.15 6.48 -5.42
N VAL A 57 -15.79 5.56 -6.15
CA VAL A 57 -16.20 5.80 -7.53
C VAL A 57 -17.20 6.96 -7.56
N SER A 58 -16.97 7.90 -8.48
CA SER A 58 -17.84 9.07 -8.65
C SER A 58 -17.92 9.48 -10.12
N ASP A 59 -18.81 10.43 -10.44
CA ASP A 59 -18.91 10.99 -11.79
C ASP A 59 -17.64 11.74 -12.23
N LEU A 60 -16.74 12.07 -11.29
CA LEU A 60 -15.51 12.83 -11.55
C LEU A 60 -14.27 11.94 -11.65
N ALA A 61 -14.28 10.74 -11.07
CA ALA A 61 -13.11 9.88 -11.01
C ALA A 61 -13.48 8.41 -10.74
N ASP A 62 -12.64 7.51 -11.27
CA ASP A 62 -12.63 6.11 -10.88
C ASP A 62 -12.26 5.95 -9.40
N GLY A 63 -12.63 4.80 -8.84
CA GLY A 63 -12.22 4.43 -7.49
C GLY A 63 -10.72 4.19 -7.41
N PHE A 64 -10.09 4.69 -6.34
CA PHE A 64 -8.65 4.56 -6.15
C PHE A 64 -8.29 4.38 -4.69
N PHE A 65 -7.17 3.69 -4.44
CA PHE A 65 -6.60 3.55 -3.11
C PHE A 65 -5.13 3.90 -3.12
N ALA A 66 -4.66 4.57 -2.05
CA ALA A 66 -3.26 4.83 -1.82
C ALA A 66 -2.89 4.68 -0.33
N ALA A 67 -1.76 4.05 -0.05
CA ALA A 67 -1.15 3.97 1.28
C ALA A 67 0.30 4.45 1.24
N HIS A 68 0.68 5.31 2.19
CA HIS A 68 2.04 5.80 2.37
C HIS A 68 2.69 5.01 3.50
N LEU A 69 3.73 4.25 3.16
CA LEU A 69 4.45 3.35 4.04
C LEU A 69 5.85 3.90 4.27
N THR A 70 6.22 4.15 5.51
CA THR A 70 7.54 4.67 5.88
C THR A 70 8.35 3.60 6.59
N ARG A 71 9.63 3.54 6.26
CA ARG A 71 10.60 2.68 6.94
C ARG A 71 11.28 3.45 8.05
N GLU A 72 11.00 3.11 9.30
CA GLU A 72 11.62 3.77 10.47
C GLU A 72 13.00 3.20 10.81
#